data_AF-A0A1X1K6R6-F1
#
_entry.id   AF-A0A1X1K6R6-F1
#
_cell.length_a   1.000
_cell.length_b   1.000
_cell.length_c   1.000
_cell.angle_alpha   90.00
_cell.angle_beta   90.00
_cell.angle_gamma   90.00
#
_symmetry.space_group_name_H-M   'P 1'
#
loop_
_entity.id
_entity.type
_entity.pdbx_description
1 polymer ?
#
loop_
_entity_poly.entity_id
_entity_poly.type
_entity_poly.pdbx_seq_one_letter_code
_entity_poly.pdbx_strand_id
1 'polypeptide(L)'
;MWITKDDNEDKFLSAWVNGFNVELETLYQVRFKGLKKLKDGYDYLNYNKKQDEWLFMSKHEVGEFRTKHTRKELEEAGFGEVFTSKLFEVKEVEG
;
A
#
# COMPACT_ATOMS: atom_id res chain seq x y z
N MET A 1 5.80 -32.49 30.11
CA MET A 1 6.23 -31.63 28.98
C MET A 1 5.58 -30.29 29.22
N TRP A 2 6.37 -29.27 29.54
CA TRP A 2 5.85 -27.93 29.83
C TRP A 2 5.64 -27.25 28.47
N ILE A 3 4.38 -26.92 28.16
CA ILE A 3 4.07 -26.07 27.01
C ILE A 3 4.45 -24.67 27.48
N THR A 4 5.59 -24.17 27.01
CA THR A 4 5.92 -22.75 27.15
C THR A 4 4.86 -21.99 26.38
N LYS A 5 4.01 -21.24 27.08
CA LYS A 5 3.12 -20.26 26.45
C LYS A 5 4.00 -19.31 25.65
N ASP A 6 3.96 -19.41 24.33
CA ASP A 6 4.59 -18.43 23.47
C ASP A 6 3.78 -17.14 23.57
N ASP A 7 4.47 -15.99 23.64
CA ASP A 7 3.87 -14.64 23.71
C ASP A 7 2.78 -14.38 22.64
N ASN A 8 2.80 -15.16 21.55
CA ASN A 8 1.79 -15.11 20.50
C ASN A 8 0.41 -15.60 20.96
N GLU A 9 0.33 -16.65 21.78
CA GLU A 9 -0.95 -17.19 22.26
C GLU A 9 -1.66 -16.17 23.17
N ASP A 10 -0.90 -15.52 24.05
CA ASP A 10 -1.44 -14.48 24.95
C ASP A 10 -1.84 -13.22 24.17
N LYS A 11 -1.15 -12.86 23.08
CA LYS A 11 -1.59 -11.79 22.16
C LYS A 11 -2.88 -12.15 21.43
N PHE A 12 -3.00 -13.37 20.92
CA PHE A 12 -4.21 -13.86 20.26
C PHE A 12 -5.42 -13.88 21.22
N LEU A 13 -5.24 -14.40 22.43
CA LEU A 13 -6.27 -14.41 23.48
C LEU A 13 -6.65 -13.00 23.92
N SER A 14 -5.67 -12.10 24.08
CA SER A 14 -5.92 -10.70 24.42
C SER A 14 -6.70 -9.96 23.33
N ALA A 15 -6.34 -10.16 22.06
CA ALA A 15 -7.07 -9.64 20.91
C ALA A 15 -8.53 -10.13 20.87
N TRP A 16 -8.76 -11.40 21.22
CA TRP A 16 -10.10 -11.99 21.27
C TRP A 16 -10.94 -11.44 22.44
N VAL A 17 -10.35 -11.29 23.63
CA VAL A 17 -11.05 -10.83 24.84
C VAL A 17 -11.33 -9.32 24.82
N ASN A 18 -10.38 -8.51 24.32
CA ASN A 18 -10.47 -7.05 24.36
C ASN A 18 -11.02 -6.41 23.08
N GLY A 19 -11.29 -7.21 22.05
CA GLY A 19 -11.57 -6.73 20.71
C GLY A 19 -10.28 -6.33 19.99
N PHE A 20 -10.01 -6.93 18.84
CA PHE A 20 -8.81 -6.64 18.06
C PHE A 20 -9.00 -5.34 17.29
N ASN A 21 -8.45 -4.24 17.79
CA ASN A 21 -8.37 -3.00 17.05
C ASN A 21 -7.15 -3.05 16.14
N VAL A 22 -7.31 -3.54 14.90
CA VAL A 22 -6.25 -3.48 13.90
C VAL A 22 -6.20 -2.05 13.40
N GLU A 23 -5.17 -1.31 13.79
CA GLU A 23 -4.79 -0.13 13.03
C GLU A 23 -4.36 -0.63 11.64
N LEU A 24 -5.27 -0.52 10.66
CA LEU A 24 -4.97 -0.80 9.27
C LEU A 24 -3.90 0.20 8.82
N GLU A 25 -2.82 -0.32 8.25
CA GLU A 25 -1.74 0.52 7.73
C GLU A 25 -2.29 1.44 6.63
N THR A 26 -2.01 2.74 6.74
CA THR A 26 -2.49 3.73 5.76
C THR A 26 -1.87 3.44 4.39
N LEU A 27 -2.74 3.23 3.39
CA LEU A 27 -2.33 3.02 2.01
C LEU A 27 -2.49 4.28 1.18
N TYR A 28 -1.67 4.40 0.14
CA TYR A 28 -1.64 5.55 -0.75
C TYR A 28 -1.75 5.13 -2.21
N GLN A 29 -2.56 5.87 -2.98
CA GLN A 29 -2.47 5.91 -4.43
C GLN A 29 -1.72 7.16 -4.87
N VAL A 30 -0.75 6.99 -5.76
CA VAL A 30 0.09 8.07 -6.29
C VAL A 30 -0.21 8.26 -7.76
N ARG A 31 -0.50 9.49 -8.16
CA ARG A 31 -0.83 9.85 -9.53
C ARG A 31 0.03 11.00 -10.04
N PHE A 32 0.62 10.87 -11.22
CA PHE A 32 1.39 11.95 -11.85
C PHE A 32 0.45 12.97 -12.51
N LYS A 33 0.59 14.25 -12.14
CA LYS A 33 -0.25 15.34 -12.66
C LYS A 33 0.19 15.76 -14.06
N GLY A 34 -0.76 16.29 -14.84
CA GLY A 34 -0.48 16.86 -16.16
C GLY A 34 -0.38 15.82 -17.29
N LEU A 35 -0.42 14.53 -16.99
CA LEU A 35 -0.62 13.50 -18.02
C LEU A 35 -2.07 13.53 -18.52
N LYS A 36 -2.23 13.27 -19.83
CA LYS A 36 -3.56 13.20 -20.46
C LYS A 36 -4.38 12.14 -19.73
N LYS A 37 -5.54 12.54 -19.20
CA LYS A 37 -6.52 11.62 -18.64
C LYS A 37 -7.05 10.72 -19.77
N LEU A 38 -6.41 9.59 -19.98
CA LEU A 38 -6.95 8.52 -20.80
C LEU A 38 -8.06 7.84 -20.01
N LYS A 39 -9.05 7.26 -20.72
CA LYS A 39 -10.24 6.66 -20.11
C LYS A 39 -9.88 5.61 -19.04
N ASP A 40 -8.76 4.91 -19.26
CA ASP A 40 -8.26 3.87 -18.38
C ASP A 40 -7.11 4.33 -17.47
N GLY A 41 -6.56 5.54 -17.67
CA GLY A 41 -5.45 6.09 -16.88
C GLY A 41 -4.12 5.36 -17.13
N TYR A 42 -3.06 6.10 -17.41
CA TYR A 42 -1.67 5.61 -17.41
C TYR A 42 -0.81 6.58 -16.60
N ASP A 43 -1.37 7.02 -15.47
CA ASP A 43 -0.85 8.08 -14.65
C ASP A 43 -0.78 7.70 -13.17
N TYR A 44 -1.11 6.45 -12.80
CA TYR A 44 -1.00 5.92 -11.44
C TYR A 44 0.22 5.04 -11.29
N LEU A 45 1.00 5.27 -10.22
CA LEU A 45 2.17 4.48 -9.90
C LEU A 45 1.75 3.12 -9.35
N ASN A 46 1.99 2.08 -10.14
CA ASN A 46 1.68 0.70 -9.82
C ASN A 46 2.97 -0.09 -9.63
N TYR A 47 2.84 -1.23 -8.96
CA TYR A 47 3.89 -2.23 -8.83
C TYR A 47 3.41 -3.55 -9.44
N ASN A 48 4.18 -4.11 -10.38
CA ASN A 48 3.91 -5.41 -10.97
C ASN A 48 4.58 -6.51 -10.13
N LYS A 49 3.78 -7.27 -9.38
CA LYS A 49 4.24 -8.33 -8.47
C LYS A 49 4.96 -9.48 -9.19
N LYS A 50 4.69 -9.73 -10.47
CA LYS A 50 5.33 -10.81 -11.23
C LYS A 50 6.67 -10.42 -11.80
N GLN A 51 6.76 -9.18 -12.27
CA GLN A 51 7.98 -8.67 -12.91
C GLN A 51 8.92 -7.99 -11.91
N ASP A 52 8.44 -7.71 -10.69
CA ASP A 52 9.17 -6.96 -9.67
C ASP A 52 9.55 -5.55 -10.16
N GLU A 53 8.59 -4.86 -10.77
CA GLU A 53 8.82 -3.58 -11.45
C GLU A 53 7.77 -2.52 -11.10
N TRP A 54 8.21 -1.27 -11.02
CA TRP A 54 7.35 -0.10 -10.85
C TRP A 54 7.04 0.54 -12.21
N LEU A 55 5.76 0.87 -12.45
CA LEU A 55 5.31 1.43 -13.73
C LEU A 55 4.07 2.29 -13.57
N PHE A 56 3.82 3.18 -14.55
CA PHE A 56 2.59 3.97 -14.60
C PHE A 56 1.51 3.26 -15.41
N MET A 57 0.36 3.00 -14.78
CA MET A 57 -0.78 2.28 -15.37
C MET A 57 -2.11 2.86 -14.84
N SER A 58 -3.20 2.11 -15.04
CA SER A 58 -4.52 2.46 -14.53
C SER A 58 -4.57 2.48 -13.01
N LYS A 59 -5.49 3.28 -12.46
CA LYS A 59 -5.84 3.26 -11.03
C LYS A 59 -6.49 1.94 -10.55
N HIS A 60 -6.85 1.07 -11.48
CA HIS A 60 -7.59 -0.15 -11.19
C HIS A 60 -6.62 -1.28 -10.92
N GLU A 61 -6.81 -1.93 -9.78
CA GLU A 61 -6.02 -3.09 -9.43
C GLU A 61 -6.55 -4.32 -10.15
N VAL A 62 -5.69 -4.96 -10.95
CA VAL A 62 -6.06 -6.15 -11.73
C VAL A 62 -4.90 -7.14 -11.69
N GLY A 63 -5.19 -8.37 -11.28
CA GLY A 63 -4.23 -9.48 -11.29
C GLY A 63 -2.95 -9.18 -10.50
N GLU A 64 -1.84 -9.12 -11.23
CA GLU A 64 -0.49 -9.01 -10.68
C GLU A 64 -0.09 -7.56 -10.35
N PHE A 65 -0.90 -6.57 -10.74
CA PHE A 65 -0.63 -5.17 -10.42
C PHE A 65 -1.11 -4.84 -9.00
N ARG A 66 -0.35 -4.01 -8.30
CA ARG A 66 -0.73 -3.36 -7.05
C ARG A 66 -0.78 -1.86 -7.27
N THR A 67 -1.88 -1.23 -6.86
CA THR A 67 -2.13 0.22 -7.09
C THR A 67 -2.05 1.04 -5.81
N LYS A 68 -2.16 0.39 -4.65
CA LYS A 68 -2.11 1.00 -3.33
C LYS A 68 -0.83 0.54 -2.63
N HIS A 69 -0.09 1.46 -2.06
CA HIS A 69 1.21 1.16 -1.44
C HIS A 69 1.29 1.82 -0.07
N THR A 70 2.02 1.21 0.85
CA THR A 70 2.32 1.86 2.12
C THR A 70 3.33 2.99 1.88
N ARG A 71 3.43 3.95 2.83
CA ARG A 71 4.50 4.96 2.77
C ARG A 71 5.88 4.31 2.73
N LYS A 72 6.09 3.27 3.54
CA LYS A 72 7.36 2.55 3.62
C LYS A 72 7.75 1.94 2.28
N GLU A 73 6.80 1.29 1.58
CA GLU A 73 7.06 0.72 0.26
C GLU A 73 7.46 1.77 -0.78
N LEU A 74 6.80 2.95 -0.75
CA LEU A 74 7.15 4.06 -1.64
C LEU A 74 8.54 4.61 -1.31
N GLU A 75 8.88 4.79 -0.03
CA GLU A 75 10.17 5.31 0.41
C GLU A 75 11.31 4.34 0.07
N GLU A 76 11.13 3.04 0.34
CA GLU A 76 12.12 1.99 0.04
C GLU A 76 12.34 1.83 -1.47
N ALA A 77 11.30 2.06 -2.29
CA ALA A 77 11.39 2.04 -3.75
C ALA A 77 11.91 3.36 -4.36
N GLY A 78 12.30 4.36 -3.55
CA GLY A 78 12.83 5.63 -4.03
C GLY A 78 11.78 6.67 -4.46
N PHE A 79 10.50 6.42 -4.19
CA PHE A 79 9.38 7.32 -4.45
C PHE A 79 8.99 8.18 -3.24
N GLY A 80 9.84 8.32 -2.21
CA GLY A 80 9.53 9.13 -1.02
C GLY A 80 9.20 10.61 -1.33
N GLU A 81 9.75 11.17 -2.39
CA GLU A 81 9.50 12.58 -2.78
C GLU A 81 8.07 12.83 -3.31
N VAL A 82 7.28 11.79 -3.58
CA VAL A 82 5.88 11.97 -4.05
C VAL A 82 5.02 12.72 -3.04
N PHE A 83 5.35 12.65 -1.76
CA PHE A 83 4.62 13.32 -0.68
C PHE A 83 4.87 14.83 -0.60
N THR A 84 5.98 15.31 -1.16
CA THR A 84 6.39 16.73 -1.09
C THR A 84 6.35 17.41 -2.46
N SER A 85 6.43 16.63 -3.54
CA SER A 85 6.46 17.13 -4.91
C SER A 85 5.09 17.56 -5.42
N LYS A 86 5.04 18.75 -6.02
CA LYS A 86 3.82 19.27 -6.66
C LYS A 86 3.42 18.49 -7.92
N LEU A 87 4.33 17.68 -8.48
CA LEU A 87 4.10 16.86 -9.67
C LEU A 87 3.11 15.72 -9.39
N PHE A 88 2.93 15.31 -8.14
CA PHE A 88 2.10 14.17 -7.79
C PHE A 88 0.82 14.59 -7.05
N GLU A 89 -0.24 13.84 -7.29
CA GLU A 89 -1.45 13.79 -6.47
C GLU A 89 -1.37 12.48 -5.67
N VAL A 90 -1.25 12.59 -4.35
CA VAL A 90 -1.20 11.44 -3.45
C VAL A 90 -2.50 11.41 -2.65
N LYS A 91 -3.17 10.25 -2.64
CA LYS A 91 -4.42 10.06 -1.89
C LYS A 91 -4.28 8.89 -0.95
N GLU A 92 -4.63 9.14 0.32
CA GLU A 92 -4.91 8.07 1.26
C GLU A 92 -6.14 7.28 0.78
N VAL A 93 -6.08 5.97 0.88
CA VAL A 93 -7.14 5.05 0.50
C VAL A 93 -7.30 3.97 1.55
N GLU A 94 -8.52 3.47 1.73
CA GLU A 94 -8.78 2.32 2.60
C GLU A 94 -8.14 1.05 2.03
N GLY A 95 -7.63 0.20 2.93
CA GLY A 95 -7.04 -1.12 2.66
C GLY A 95 -7.95 -2.01 1.86
#